data_AF-A0A0U0SUG1-F1
#
_entry.id   AF-A0A0U0SUG1-F1
#
_cell.length_a   1.000
_cell.length_b   1.000
_cell.length_c   1.000
_cell.angle_alpha   90.00
_cell.angle_beta   90.00
_cell.angle_gamma   90.00
#
_symmetry.space_group_name_H-M   'P 1'
#
loop_
_entity.id
_entity.type
_entity.pdbx_description
1 polymer ?
#
loop_
_entity_poly.entity_id
_entity_poly.type
_entity_poly.pdbx_seq_one_letter_code
_entity_poly.pdbx_strand_id
1 'polypeptide(L)'
;MKSVANGTQSGRAATPRFTSNAISAASAKANGHHHQGTHNRSRYRTLCGARRVPDTRSRVVCGPVSTTLAIVRLDPGLPLPSRAHDGDAGVDLYSAEDVELAPGRRALVRTGVAVAVPFGMVGLVHPRSGLATRVGLSIVNSPGTIDAGYRGEIKVALINLDPAAPIVVHRGDRIAQLLVQRVELVELVEVSSFDEAGLASTSRGDGGHGSSGGHASL
;
A
#
# COMPACT_ATOMS: atom_id res chain seq x y z
N MET A 1 52.78 -38.37 -15.21
CA MET A 1 53.47 -38.23 -16.52
C MET A 1 52.80 -37.13 -17.32
N LYS A 2 53.59 -36.12 -17.75
CA LYS A 2 53.31 -34.97 -18.67
C LYS A 2 52.22 -33.99 -18.19
N SER A 3 52.46 -32.76 -17.72
CA SER A 3 53.31 -31.62 -18.13
C SER A 3 53.06 -31.15 -19.57
N VAL A 4 52.49 -29.94 -19.74
CA VAL A 4 53.05 -28.82 -20.53
C VAL A 4 52.56 -27.49 -19.92
N ALA A 5 53.45 -26.50 -19.91
CA ALA A 5 53.40 -25.21 -19.24
C ALA A 5 53.30 -24.02 -20.22
N ASN A 6 53.35 -22.81 -19.62
CA ASN A 6 53.73 -21.49 -20.15
C ASN A 6 52.60 -20.63 -20.76
N GLY A 7 52.47 -19.33 -20.44
CA GLY A 7 53.28 -18.48 -19.56
C GLY A 7 52.88 -17.00 -19.65
N THR A 8 53.39 -16.21 -18.68
CA THR A 8 53.81 -14.78 -18.74
C THR A 8 52.79 -13.68 -19.08
N GLN A 9 52.89 -12.42 -18.64
CA GLN A 9 53.35 -11.69 -17.44
C GLN A 9 53.01 -10.21 -17.70
N SER A 10 53.00 -9.38 -16.64
CA SER A 10 53.07 -7.90 -16.62
C SER A 10 51.77 -7.11 -16.89
N GLY A 11 51.46 -6.01 -16.18
CA GLY A 11 52.17 -5.34 -15.10
C GLY A 11 51.47 -4.05 -14.63
N ARG A 12 51.98 -3.50 -13.51
CA ARG A 12 51.89 -2.12 -12.96
C ARG A 12 50.49 -1.61 -12.50
N ALA A 13 50.24 -1.39 -11.20
CA ALA A 13 50.78 -0.40 -10.23
C ALA A 13 50.05 0.96 -10.24
N ALA A 14 49.34 1.29 -9.15
CA ALA A 14 49.22 2.63 -8.56
C ALA A 14 48.42 2.59 -7.23
N THR A 15 48.85 3.41 -6.27
CA THR A 15 48.55 3.46 -4.84
C THR A 15 47.44 4.50 -4.50
N PRO A 16 47.29 5.03 -3.26
CA PRO A 16 46.15 4.78 -2.37
C PRO A 16 45.17 5.98 -2.22
N ARG A 17 43.96 5.71 -1.72
CA ARG A 17 43.00 6.76 -1.31
C ARG A 17 43.33 7.28 0.09
N PHE A 18 43.50 8.60 0.18
CA PHE A 18 43.59 9.36 1.42
C PHE A 18 42.24 9.40 2.14
N THR A 19 42.29 9.16 3.45
CA THR A 19 41.24 9.48 4.44
C THR A 19 41.41 10.90 4.96
N SER A 20 40.32 11.61 5.23
CA SER A 20 40.28 12.56 6.36
C SER A 20 38.86 12.81 6.88
N ASN A 21 38.78 12.77 8.22
CA ASN A 21 37.67 13.09 9.09
C ASN A 21 37.58 14.60 9.38
N ALA A 22 36.55 14.95 10.17
CA ALA A 22 36.38 16.11 11.06
C ALA A 22 35.56 17.27 10.46
N ILE A 23 34.32 17.50 10.93
CA ILE A 23 33.93 18.19 12.20
C ILE A 23 34.37 19.66 12.20
N SER A 24 33.39 20.58 12.16
CA SER A 24 33.39 21.74 13.06
C SER A 24 31.99 22.28 13.26
N ALA A 25 31.77 22.74 14.49
CA ALA A 25 30.54 23.17 15.12
C ALA A 25 30.43 24.71 15.17
N ALA A 26 29.41 25.15 15.94
CA ALA A 26 29.12 26.49 16.47
C ALA A 26 28.17 27.34 15.59
N SER A 27 26.90 27.54 15.98
CA SER A 27 26.36 28.24 17.17
C SER A 27 26.51 29.76 17.07
N ALA A 28 25.38 30.47 16.98
CA ALA A 28 25.06 31.60 17.86
C ALA A 28 23.60 32.05 17.64
N LYS A 29 22.80 31.97 18.70
CA LYS A 29 21.53 32.68 18.90
C LYS A 29 21.81 34.15 19.23
N ALA A 30 20.91 35.06 18.85
CA ALA A 30 20.51 36.17 19.71
C ALA A 30 19.18 36.78 19.26
N ASN A 31 18.24 36.81 20.21
CA ASN A 31 16.97 37.52 20.20
C ASN A 31 17.16 39.04 20.21
N GLY A 32 16.15 39.79 19.75
CA GLY A 32 16.06 41.23 19.98
C GLY A 32 14.70 41.80 19.57
N HIS A 33 13.99 42.38 20.55
CA HIS A 33 12.57 42.69 20.57
C HIS A 33 12.10 43.91 19.73
N HIS A 34 10.79 43.85 19.43
CA HIS A 34 9.79 44.91 19.24
C HIS A 34 10.22 46.38 19.40
N HIS A 35 9.86 47.19 18.41
CA HIS A 35 9.14 48.44 18.66
C HIS A 35 8.17 48.76 17.51
N GLN A 36 6.91 49.01 17.88
CA GLN A 36 5.88 49.55 17.01
C GLN A 36 6.21 51.02 16.67
N GLY A 37 6.06 51.37 15.39
CA GLY A 37 6.18 52.73 14.90
C GLY A 37 5.31 52.88 13.66
N THR A 38 4.08 53.34 13.86
CA THR A 38 3.16 53.77 12.81
C THR A 38 3.70 55.03 12.15
N HIS A 39 3.83 55.05 10.81
CA HIS A 39 3.42 56.18 9.97
C HIS A 39 3.70 55.96 8.46
N ASN A 40 2.61 56.16 7.70
CA ASN A 40 2.53 56.96 6.47
C ASN A 40 2.87 56.36 5.08
N ARG A 41 1.84 56.50 4.23
CA ARG A 41 1.86 56.94 2.81
C ARG A 41 2.16 55.95 1.68
N SER A 42 1.33 56.14 0.66
CA SER A 42 1.61 56.05 -0.78
C SER A 42 1.47 54.66 -1.40
N ARG A 43 0.32 54.39 -2.03
CA ARG A 43 0.14 54.49 -3.50
C ARG A 43 1.17 53.68 -4.29
N TYR A 44 0.77 52.46 -4.66
CA TYR A 44 0.98 51.93 -6.00
C TYR A 44 -0.27 51.14 -6.38
N ARG A 45 -1.08 51.74 -7.26
CA ARG A 45 -2.15 51.07 -7.99
C ARG A 45 -1.73 51.12 -9.45
N THR A 46 -1.18 50.02 -9.95
CA THR A 46 -0.97 49.82 -11.39
C THR A 46 -1.60 48.50 -11.79
N LEU A 47 -2.33 48.59 -12.88
CA LEU A 47 -3.18 47.59 -13.50
C LEU A 47 -2.36 46.43 -14.08
N CYS A 48 -2.90 45.21 -14.01
CA CYS A 48 -2.89 44.30 -15.15
C CYS A 48 -3.95 43.19 -14.96
N GLY A 49 -4.80 43.00 -15.96
CA GLY A 49 -5.94 42.10 -15.92
C GLY A 49 -5.51 40.63 -15.89
N ALA A 50 -5.66 39.99 -14.74
CA ALA A 50 -5.74 38.54 -14.66
C ALA A 50 -7.17 38.13 -15.06
N ARG A 51 -7.31 37.52 -16.24
CA ARG A 51 -8.52 36.75 -16.55
C ARG A 51 -8.64 35.67 -15.48
N ARG A 52 -9.68 35.74 -14.64
CA ARG A 52 -10.04 34.66 -13.74
C ARG A 52 -10.42 33.46 -14.59
N VAL A 53 -9.58 32.44 -14.59
CA VAL A 53 -10.03 31.08 -14.91
C VAL A 53 -11.11 30.76 -13.86
N PRO A 54 -12.32 30.34 -14.26
CA PRO A 54 -13.33 29.92 -13.30
C PRO A 54 -12.77 28.73 -12.52
N ASP A 55 -12.62 28.89 -11.21
CA ASP A 55 -12.29 27.80 -10.30
C ASP A 55 -13.50 26.87 -10.22
N THR A 56 -13.58 25.91 -11.14
CA THR A 56 -14.55 24.80 -11.12
C THR A 56 -14.00 23.61 -10.33
N ARG A 57 -13.13 23.84 -9.33
CA ARG A 57 -12.84 22.80 -8.35
C ARG A 57 -14.08 22.62 -7.49
N SER A 58 -14.96 21.69 -7.90
CA SER A 58 -15.83 21.01 -6.97
C SER A 58 -14.93 20.44 -5.88
N ARG A 59 -14.81 21.18 -4.77
CA ARG A 59 -14.11 20.69 -3.58
C ARG A 59 -14.78 19.37 -3.23
N VAL A 60 -14.08 18.26 -3.42
CA VAL A 60 -14.44 17.00 -2.79
C VAL A 60 -14.28 17.27 -1.31
N VAL A 61 -15.37 17.71 -0.68
CA VAL A 61 -15.44 17.81 0.76
C VAL A 61 -15.40 16.36 1.22
N CYS A 62 -14.25 15.92 1.74
CA CYS A 62 -14.17 14.74 2.59
C CYS A 62 -15.14 15.00 3.74
N GLY A 63 -16.37 14.53 3.58
CA GLY A 63 -17.38 14.54 4.62
C GLY A 63 -16.87 13.77 5.84
N PRO A 64 -17.55 13.89 6.99
CA PRO A 64 -17.20 13.12 8.17
C PRO A 64 -17.13 11.64 7.79
N VAL A 65 -16.03 10.99 8.15
CA VAL A 65 -15.85 9.59 7.82
C VAL A 65 -16.82 8.77 8.65
N SER A 66 -17.80 8.21 7.94
CA SER A 66 -18.70 7.22 8.50
C SER A 66 -17.87 6.07 9.03
N THR A 67 -17.93 5.87 10.34
CA THR A 67 -17.40 4.68 11.03
C THR A 67 -18.31 3.46 10.87
N THR A 68 -19.42 3.61 10.14
CA THR A 68 -20.39 2.53 9.90
C THR A 68 -20.21 1.94 8.50
N LEU A 69 -20.35 0.62 8.43
CA LEU A 69 -20.36 -0.15 7.18
C LEU A 69 -21.72 -0.82 7.05
N ALA A 70 -22.54 -0.39 6.09
CA ALA A 70 -23.80 -1.05 5.80
C ALA A 70 -23.51 -2.42 5.16
N ILE A 71 -24.21 -3.45 5.63
CA ILE A 71 -24.02 -4.84 5.22
C ILE A 71 -25.38 -5.51 5.02
N VAL A 72 -25.50 -6.28 3.94
CA VAL A 72 -26.64 -7.15 3.65
C VAL A 72 -26.14 -8.59 3.76
N ARG A 73 -26.77 -9.38 4.64
CA ARG A 73 -26.61 -10.84 4.63
C ARG A 73 -27.50 -11.42 3.54
N LEU A 74 -26.89 -11.71 2.39
CA LEU A 74 -27.51 -12.45 1.29
C LEU A 74 -27.82 -13.89 1.72
N ASP A 75 -27.01 -14.42 2.64
CA ASP A 75 -27.28 -15.65 3.36
C ASP A 75 -27.54 -15.36 4.85
N PRO A 76 -28.83 -15.27 5.28
CA PRO A 76 -29.18 -14.97 6.66
C PRO A 76 -28.81 -16.07 7.67
N GLY A 77 -28.49 -17.29 7.18
CA GLY A 77 -28.10 -18.42 8.03
C GLY A 77 -26.66 -18.34 8.52
N LEU A 78 -25.85 -17.43 7.98
CA LEU A 78 -24.50 -17.18 8.46
C LEU A 78 -24.47 -16.06 9.52
N PRO A 79 -23.55 -16.11 10.49
CA PRO A 79 -23.32 -15.01 11.42
C PRO A 79 -22.88 -13.74 10.67
N LEU A 80 -23.13 -12.58 11.27
CA LEU A 80 -22.49 -11.35 10.79
C LEU A 80 -20.97 -11.44 11.00
N PRO A 81 -20.15 -11.01 10.01
CA PRO A 81 -18.72 -10.88 10.20
C PRO A 81 -18.39 -10.08 11.46
N SER A 82 -17.52 -10.62 12.31
CA SER A 82 -17.10 -10.01 13.58
C SER A 82 -15.59 -10.01 13.74
N ARG A 83 -15.09 -9.12 14.58
CA ARG A 83 -13.71 -9.18 15.07
C ARG A 83 -13.56 -10.35 16.05
N ALA A 84 -12.38 -10.98 16.10
CA ALA A 84 -12.13 -12.04 17.07
C ALA A 84 -11.78 -11.46 18.44
N HIS A 85 -11.04 -10.35 18.46
CA HIS A 85 -10.64 -9.60 19.64
C HIS A 85 -10.83 -8.10 19.44
N ASP A 86 -10.89 -7.37 20.55
CA ASP A 86 -10.93 -5.91 20.53
C ASP A 86 -9.65 -5.35 19.91
N GLY A 87 -9.80 -4.42 18.98
CA GLY A 87 -8.67 -3.82 18.24
C GLY A 87 -8.21 -4.61 17.01
N ASP A 88 -8.77 -5.79 16.72
CA ASP A 88 -8.47 -6.50 15.48
C ASP A 88 -8.81 -5.66 14.25
N ALA A 89 -7.89 -5.65 13.28
CA ALA A 89 -7.98 -4.78 12.10
C ALA A 89 -9.12 -5.15 11.14
N GLY A 90 -9.51 -6.42 11.09
CA GLY A 90 -10.51 -6.94 10.17
C GLY A 90 -11.60 -7.76 10.86
N VAL A 91 -12.73 -7.91 10.16
CA VAL A 91 -13.80 -8.84 10.55
C VAL A 91 -13.67 -10.13 9.75
N ASP A 92 -13.86 -11.28 10.39
CA ASP A 92 -13.75 -12.58 9.72
C ASP A 92 -14.95 -12.81 8.77
N LEU A 93 -14.67 -13.19 7.53
CA LEU A 93 -15.66 -13.58 6.52
C LEU A 93 -15.89 -15.09 6.53
N TYR A 94 -17.15 -15.48 6.44
CA TYR A 94 -17.58 -16.87 6.44
C TYR A 94 -17.67 -17.45 5.03
N SER A 95 -17.51 -18.77 4.88
CA SER A 95 -17.90 -19.48 3.65
C SER A 95 -19.41 -19.74 3.65
N ALA A 96 -20.07 -19.48 2.52
CA ALA A 96 -21.47 -19.85 2.30
C ALA A 96 -21.64 -21.26 1.73
N GLU A 97 -20.57 -21.93 1.36
CA GLU A 97 -20.59 -23.23 0.68
C GLU A 97 -19.48 -24.16 1.16
N ASP A 98 -19.72 -25.46 1.04
CA ASP A 98 -18.71 -26.49 1.22
C ASP A 98 -17.86 -26.57 -0.06
N VAL A 99 -16.53 -26.58 0.09
CA VAL A 99 -15.61 -26.70 -1.04
C VAL A 99 -14.36 -27.48 -0.63
N GLU A 100 -13.93 -28.38 -1.52
CA GLU A 100 -12.66 -29.08 -1.39
C GLU A 100 -11.66 -28.56 -2.44
N LEU A 101 -10.47 -28.18 -1.99
CA LEU A 101 -9.38 -27.71 -2.82
C LEU A 101 -8.24 -28.73 -2.79
N ALA A 102 -8.12 -29.54 -3.85
CA ALA A 102 -6.92 -30.35 -4.07
C ALA A 102 -5.66 -29.44 -4.21
N PRO A 103 -4.45 -29.99 -4.01
CA PRO A 103 -3.19 -29.26 -4.19
C PRO A 103 -3.14 -28.43 -5.48
N GLY A 104 -2.77 -27.15 -5.36
CA GLY A 104 -2.68 -26.20 -6.49
C GLY A 104 -4.03 -25.75 -7.09
N ARG A 105 -5.17 -26.21 -6.56
CA ARG A 105 -6.51 -25.81 -7.05
C ARG A 105 -7.02 -24.56 -6.36
N ARG A 106 -7.88 -23.84 -7.09
CA ARG A 106 -8.53 -22.61 -6.64
C ARG A 106 -10.04 -22.69 -6.85
N ALA A 107 -10.78 -21.98 -6.02
CA ALA A 107 -12.22 -21.78 -6.16
C ALA A 107 -12.60 -20.34 -5.83
N LEU A 108 -13.66 -19.85 -6.45
CA LEU A 108 -14.25 -18.56 -6.13
C LEU A 108 -15.42 -18.78 -5.16
N VAL A 109 -15.14 -18.63 -3.87
CA VAL A 109 -16.03 -19.00 -2.78
C VAL A 109 -16.90 -17.82 -2.35
N ARG A 110 -18.21 -18.04 -2.26
CA ARG A 110 -19.20 -17.06 -1.81
C ARG A 110 -19.15 -16.86 -0.29
N THR A 111 -19.38 -15.61 0.13
CA THR A 111 -19.38 -15.26 1.57
C THR A 111 -20.76 -15.03 2.15
N GLY A 112 -21.81 -14.94 1.33
CA GLY A 112 -23.16 -14.64 1.79
C GLY A 112 -23.37 -13.19 2.25
N VAL A 113 -22.42 -12.28 1.97
CA VAL A 113 -22.55 -10.87 2.34
C VAL A 113 -22.25 -9.93 1.17
N ALA A 114 -23.00 -8.82 1.13
CA ALA A 114 -22.70 -7.65 0.32
C ALA A 114 -22.54 -6.43 1.25
N VAL A 115 -21.65 -5.50 0.91
CA VAL A 115 -21.36 -4.33 1.74
C VAL A 115 -21.42 -3.05 0.91
N ALA A 116 -21.65 -1.92 1.57
CA ALA A 116 -21.48 -0.60 0.98
C ALA A 116 -20.29 0.11 1.63
N VAL A 117 -19.10 -0.09 1.06
CA VAL A 117 -17.89 0.62 1.49
C VAL A 117 -18.08 2.13 1.25
N PRO A 118 -17.81 3.01 2.23
CA PRO A 118 -17.93 4.45 2.04
C PRO A 118 -17.07 4.98 0.89
N PHE A 119 -17.53 6.03 0.21
CA PHE A 119 -16.72 6.71 -0.81
C PHE A 119 -15.42 7.28 -0.18
N GLY A 120 -14.29 7.15 -0.89
CA GLY A 120 -12.95 7.47 -0.36
C GLY A 120 -12.37 6.39 0.56
N MET A 121 -13.00 5.21 0.62
CA MET A 121 -12.50 4.03 1.30
C MET A 121 -12.45 2.81 0.36
N VAL A 122 -11.71 1.81 0.79
CA VAL A 122 -11.56 0.52 0.12
C VAL A 122 -11.75 -0.61 1.14
N GLY A 123 -12.46 -1.66 0.74
CA GLY A 123 -12.47 -2.92 1.47
C GLY A 123 -11.32 -3.81 1.00
N LEU A 124 -10.58 -4.42 1.93
CA LEU A 124 -9.44 -5.28 1.62
C LEU A 124 -9.65 -6.67 2.20
N VAL A 125 -9.69 -7.68 1.32
CA VAL A 125 -9.85 -9.09 1.71
C VAL A 125 -8.47 -9.72 1.86
N HIS A 126 -8.12 -10.08 3.10
CA HIS A 126 -6.83 -10.68 3.44
C HIS A 126 -7.00 -12.16 3.84
N PRO A 127 -5.97 -13.00 3.59
CA PRO A 127 -5.90 -14.35 4.16
C PRO A 127 -5.84 -14.32 5.69
N ARG A 128 -6.31 -15.41 6.32
CA ARG A 128 -6.14 -15.63 7.77
C ARG A 128 -4.82 -16.38 8.00
N SER A 129 -3.93 -15.83 8.82
CA SER A 129 -2.58 -16.37 9.05
C SER A 129 -2.58 -17.83 9.52
N GLY A 130 -3.54 -18.21 10.37
CA GLY A 130 -3.64 -19.58 10.87
C GLY A 130 -3.87 -20.63 9.79
N LEU A 131 -4.72 -20.36 8.80
CA LEU A 131 -4.98 -21.30 7.69
C LEU A 131 -3.82 -21.29 6.69
N ALA A 132 -3.19 -20.14 6.46
CA ALA A 132 -2.02 -20.01 5.60
C ALA A 132 -0.86 -20.89 6.10
N THR A 133 -0.54 -20.85 7.39
CA THR A 133 0.59 -21.61 7.94
C THR A 133 0.26 -23.10 8.17
N ARG A 134 -0.96 -23.44 8.61
CA ARG A 134 -1.29 -24.82 8.97
C ARG A 134 -1.56 -25.73 7.77
N VAL A 135 -2.19 -25.19 6.72
CA VAL A 135 -2.67 -26.00 5.60
C VAL A 135 -2.36 -25.38 4.23
N GLY A 136 -1.60 -24.27 4.16
CA GLY A 136 -1.24 -23.65 2.89
C GLY A 136 -2.40 -22.90 2.20
N LEU A 137 -3.46 -22.52 2.91
CA LEU A 137 -4.57 -21.78 2.30
C LEU A 137 -4.18 -20.33 2.01
N SER A 138 -4.37 -19.88 0.78
CA SER A 138 -4.15 -18.49 0.37
C SER A 138 -5.32 -17.97 -0.47
N ILE A 139 -5.20 -16.72 -0.92
CA ILE A 139 -6.16 -16.04 -1.80
C ILE A 139 -5.38 -15.54 -3.02
N VAL A 140 -5.81 -15.93 -4.22
CA VAL A 140 -5.08 -15.65 -5.48
C VAL A 140 -4.88 -14.16 -5.72
N ASN A 141 -5.90 -13.36 -5.45
CA ASN A 141 -5.89 -11.91 -5.63
C ASN A 141 -5.59 -11.14 -4.33
N SER A 142 -4.89 -11.75 -3.36
CA SER A 142 -4.57 -11.09 -2.10
C SER A 142 -3.64 -9.89 -2.29
N PRO A 143 -3.91 -8.73 -1.67
CA PRO A 143 -5.15 -8.37 -0.97
C PRO A 143 -6.29 -8.08 -1.97
N GLY A 144 -7.47 -8.68 -1.75
CA GLY A 144 -8.61 -8.49 -2.65
C GLY A 144 -9.25 -7.11 -2.47
N THR A 145 -9.36 -6.32 -3.55
CA THR A 145 -9.90 -4.95 -3.54
C THR A 145 -11.42 -4.94 -3.71
N ILE A 146 -12.13 -4.37 -2.73
CA ILE A 146 -13.59 -4.16 -2.76
C ILE A 146 -13.87 -2.66 -2.88
N ASP A 147 -14.37 -2.24 -4.04
CA ASP A 147 -14.61 -0.84 -4.36
C ASP A 147 -15.81 -0.24 -3.61
N ALA A 148 -15.76 1.07 -3.35
CA ALA A 148 -16.87 1.83 -2.76
C ALA A 148 -18.19 1.75 -3.57
N GLY A 149 -18.09 1.54 -4.88
CA GLY A 149 -19.24 1.37 -5.78
C GLY A 149 -19.82 -0.05 -5.81
N TYR A 150 -19.11 -1.04 -5.26
CA TYR A 150 -19.52 -2.44 -5.34
C TYR A 150 -20.72 -2.73 -4.43
N ARG A 151 -21.75 -3.39 -4.97
CA ARG A 151 -22.96 -3.83 -4.22
C ARG A 151 -23.29 -5.29 -4.41
N GLY A 152 -22.43 -6.02 -5.12
CA GLY A 152 -22.55 -7.46 -5.29
C GLY A 152 -22.09 -8.21 -4.04
N GLU A 153 -22.21 -9.53 -4.11
CA GLU A 153 -21.69 -10.43 -3.08
C GLU A 153 -20.16 -10.40 -3.04
N ILE A 154 -19.56 -10.32 -1.85
CA ILE A 154 -18.12 -10.53 -1.69
C ILE A 154 -17.82 -12.00 -1.96
N LYS A 155 -16.84 -12.27 -2.82
CA LYS A 155 -16.34 -13.62 -3.10
C LYS A 155 -14.84 -13.68 -2.86
N VAL A 156 -14.36 -14.84 -2.41
CA VAL A 156 -12.96 -15.07 -2.03
C VAL A 156 -12.36 -16.10 -2.98
N ALA A 157 -11.32 -15.71 -3.73
CA ALA A 157 -10.61 -16.60 -4.65
C ALA A 157 -9.60 -17.47 -3.88
N LEU A 158 -10.09 -18.42 -3.08
CA LEU A 158 -9.26 -19.33 -2.31
C LEU A 158 -8.38 -20.19 -3.22
N ILE A 159 -7.15 -20.45 -2.80
CA ILE A 159 -6.20 -21.36 -3.44
C ILE A 159 -5.48 -22.19 -2.40
N ASN A 160 -5.33 -23.49 -2.69
CA ASN A 160 -4.49 -24.39 -1.92
C ASN A 160 -3.05 -24.35 -2.47
N LEU A 161 -2.10 -23.87 -1.66
CA LEU A 161 -0.67 -23.84 -1.98
C LEU A 161 0.10 -25.02 -1.38
N ASP A 162 -0.55 -25.90 -0.62
CA ASP A 162 0.04 -27.14 -0.17
C ASP A 162 0.28 -28.08 -1.37
N PRO A 163 1.46 -28.74 -1.47
CA PRO A 163 1.79 -29.58 -2.61
C PRO A 163 1.11 -30.96 -2.59
N ALA A 164 0.51 -31.39 -1.48
CA ALA A 164 0.06 -32.78 -1.31
C ALA A 164 -1.30 -32.94 -0.64
N ALA A 165 -1.61 -32.17 0.40
CA ALA A 165 -2.84 -32.30 1.19
C ALA A 165 -3.98 -31.46 0.61
N PRO A 166 -5.19 -32.03 0.44
CA PRO A 166 -6.38 -31.25 0.10
C PRO A 166 -6.82 -30.40 1.30
N ILE A 167 -7.47 -29.27 1.03
CA ILE A 167 -8.10 -28.42 2.03
C ILE A 167 -9.61 -28.53 1.87
N VAL A 168 -10.31 -28.92 2.94
CA VAL A 168 -11.76 -28.87 3.00
C VAL A 168 -12.18 -27.60 3.75
N VAL A 169 -13.03 -26.81 3.12
CA VAL A 169 -13.70 -25.65 3.71
C VAL A 169 -15.17 -26.01 3.84
N HIS A 170 -15.70 -25.88 5.04
CA HIS A 170 -17.12 -26.08 5.29
C HIS A 170 -17.87 -24.75 5.28
N ARG A 171 -19.16 -24.82 4.96
CA ARG A 171 -20.08 -23.71 5.19
C ARG A 171 -20.00 -23.28 6.66
N GLY A 172 -19.85 -21.97 6.89
CA GLY A 172 -19.70 -21.39 8.22
C GLY A 172 -18.26 -21.35 8.74
N ASP A 173 -17.28 -21.88 8.02
CA ASP A 173 -15.87 -21.64 8.33
C ASP A 173 -15.48 -20.20 8.04
N ARG A 174 -14.62 -19.63 8.89
CA ARG A 174 -14.03 -18.30 8.68
C ARG A 174 -12.83 -18.43 7.74
N ILE A 175 -12.97 -17.96 6.51
CA ILE A 175 -12.02 -18.23 5.40
C ILE A 175 -11.11 -17.05 5.04
N ALA A 176 -11.52 -15.83 5.36
CA ALA A 176 -10.78 -14.60 5.08
C ALA A 176 -11.11 -13.54 6.12
N GLN A 177 -10.44 -12.40 6.09
CA GLN A 177 -10.78 -11.24 6.90
C GLN A 177 -10.93 -9.99 6.03
N LEU A 178 -11.93 -9.16 6.33
CA LEU A 178 -12.20 -7.90 5.63
C LEU A 178 -11.74 -6.72 6.48
N LEU A 179 -10.84 -5.91 5.93
CA LEU A 179 -10.43 -4.62 6.48
C LEU A 179 -11.11 -3.50 5.68
N VAL A 180 -11.28 -2.32 6.28
CA VAL A 180 -11.72 -1.11 5.58
C VAL A 180 -10.74 0.01 5.89
N GLN A 181 -10.21 0.65 4.84
CA GLN A 181 -9.21 1.72 4.95
C GLN A 181 -9.57 2.89 4.05
N ARG A 182 -9.05 4.08 4.39
CA ARG A 182 -9.09 5.23 3.47
C ARG A 182 -8.19 4.95 2.27
N VAL A 183 -8.58 5.47 1.11
CA VAL A 183 -7.79 5.42 -0.11
C VAL A 183 -7.80 6.80 -0.78
N GLU A 184 -6.65 7.22 -1.29
CA GLU A 184 -6.55 8.44 -2.09
C GLU A 184 -7.05 8.16 -3.51
N LEU A 185 -8.08 8.90 -3.93
CA LEU A 185 -8.60 8.84 -5.30
C LEU A 185 -7.78 9.80 -6.17
N VAL A 186 -6.61 9.32 -6.60
CA VAL A 186 -5.62 10.15 -7.29
C VAL A 186 -6.07 10.57 -8.70
N GLU A 187 -5.69 11.79 -9.08
CA GLU A 187 -5.71 12.25 -10.46
C GLU A 187 -4.33 12.03 -11.06
N LEU A 188 -4.25 11.36 -12.22
CA LEU A 188 -2.98 11.16 -12.92
C LEU A 188 -2.60 12.43 -13.68
N VAL A 189 -1.35 12.88 -13.50
CA VAL A 189 -0.77 14.02 -14.22
C VAL A 189 0.46 13.53 -14.97
N GLU A 190 0.35 13.48 -16.30
CA GLU A 190 1.45 13.07 -17.18
C GLU A 190 2.51 14.17 -17.29
N VAL A 191 3.79 13.79 -17.21
CA VAL A 191 4.96 14.68 -17.30
C VAL A 191 6.04 14.02 -18.14
N SER A 192 6.89 14.82 -18.79
CA SER A 192 7.96 14.32 -19.66
C SER A 192 9.14 13.72 -18.87
N SER A 193 9.39 14.24 -17.67
CA SER A 193 10.30 13.67 -16.68
C SER A 193 9.93 14.14 -15.27
N PHE A 194 10.42 13.47 -14.23
CA PHE A 194 10.22 13.94 -12.84
C PHE A 194 10.96 15.25 -12.54
N ASP A 195 12.05 15.55 -13.25
CA ASP A 195 12.75 16.84 -13.16
C ASP A 195 11.88 17.98 -13.67
N GLU A 196 11.16 17.78 -14.78
CA GLU A 196 10.23 18.77 -15.33
C GLU A 196 9.07 19.05 -14.37
N ALA A 197 8.62 18.03 -13.64
CA ALA A 197 7.63 18.16 -12.58
C ALA A 197 8.16 18.87 -11.31
N GLY A 198 9.45 19.23 -11.26
CA GLY A 198 10.08 19.86 -10.10
C GLY A 198 10.22 18.94 -8.89
N LEU A 199 10.22 17.62 -9.09
CA LEU A 199 10.44 16.66 -8.01
C LEU A 199 11.94 16.54 -7.70
N ALA A 200 12.28 16.60 -6.42
CA ALA A 200 13.66 16.42 -5.97
C ALA A 200 14.13 14.97 -6.15
N SER A 201 15.44 14.78 -6.36
CA SER A 201 16.05 13.45 -6.35
C SER A 201 15.79 12.73 -5.03
N THR A 202 15.53 11.42 -5.10
CA THR A 202 15.23 10.60 -3.92
C THR A 202 16.43 9.70 -3.58
N SER A 203 16.54 9.31 -2.31
CA SER A 203 17.58 8.36 -1.87
C SER A 203 17.42 6.96 -2.44
N ARG A 204 16.21 6.59 -2.91
CA ARG A 204 15.92 5.30 -3.55
C ARG A 204 16.21 5.30 -5.06
N GLY A 205 15.98 6.42 -5.75
CA GLY A 205 16.05 6.48 -7.21
C GLY A 205 15.11 5.46 -7.87
N ASP A 206 15.61 4.75 -8.87
CA ASP A 206 14.95 3.65 -9.59
C ASP A 206 15.17 2.26 -8.97
N GLY A 207 15.82 2.20 -7.80
CA GLY A 207 16.14 0.94 -7.11
C GLY A 207 14.91 0.20 -6.57
N GLY A 208 14.59 -0.95 -7.20
CA GLY A 208 13.55 -1.91 -6.77
C GLY A 208 14.03 -3.37 -6.86
N HIS A 209 13.11 -4.33 -6.65
CA HIS A 209 13.36 -5.77 -6.85
C HIS A 209 14.53 -6.37 -6.05
N GLY A 210 14.66 -5.99 -4.78
CA GLY A 210 15.73 -6.48 -3.91
C GLY A 210 17.00 -5.63 -3.92
N SER A 211 16.95 -4.40 -4.46
CA SER A 211 18.05 -3.42 -4.48
C SER A 211 18.68 -3.11 -3.10
N SER A 212 17.98 -3.38 -2.00
CA SER A 212 18.51 -3.25 -0.63
C SER A 212 19.31 -4.46 -0.15
N GLY A 213 19.40 -5.53 -0.93
CA GLY A 213 20.00 -6.80 -0.54
C GLY A 213 19.27 -7.45 0.64
N GLY A 214 20.01 -8.26 1.41
CA GLY A 214 19.53 -8.90 2.65
C GLY A 214 19.21 -10.40 2.52
N HIS A 215 19.46 -11.00 1.36
CA HIS A 215 19.36 -12.43 1.13
C HIS A 215 20.44 -12.86 0.13
N ALA A 216 20.95 -14.10 0.22
CA ALA A 216 22.06 -14.58 -0.63
C ALA A 216 21.73 -14.61 -2.14
N SER A 217 20.46 -14.50 -2.51
CA SER A 217 20.00 -14.44 -3.90
C SER A 217 19.80 -13.01 -4.43
N LEU A 218 20.09 -11.98 -3.62
CA LEU A 218 19.87 -10.56 -3.92
C LEU A 218 21.19 -9.80 -4.02
#